data_AF-A2A6G4-F1
#
_entry.id   AF-A2A6G4-F1
#
_cell.length_a   1.000
_cell.length_b   1.000
_cell.length_c   1.000
_cell.angle_alpha   90.00
_cell.angle_beta   90.00
_cell.angle_gamma   90.00
#
_symmetry.space_group_name_H-M   'P 1'
#
loop_
_entity.id
_entity.type
_entity.pdbx_description
1 polymer ?
#
loop_
_entity_poly.entity_id
_entity_poly.type
_entity_poly.pdbx_seq_one_letter_code
_entity_poly.pdbx_strand_id
1 'polypeptide(L)' 'MTLNMKNYKGYEKKPYCNAHYPKQSFTMVADTPENLRLKQQSELQSQ' A
#
# COMPACT_ATOMS: atom_id res chain seq x y z
N MET A 1 -19.17 9.00 15.47
CA MET A 1 -19.86 8.45 14.28
C MET A 1 -20.11 6.97 14.53
N THR A 2 -21.36 6.53 14.60
CA THR A 2 -21.68 5.12 14.84
C THR A 2 -21.78 4.38 13.51
N LEU A 3 -20.97 3.34 13.34
CA LEU A 3 -21.03 2.47 12.17
C LEU A 3 -22.18 1.48 12.30
N ASN A 4 -22.87 1.22 11.19
CA ASN A 4 -23.91 0.22 11.06
C ASN A 4 -23.71 -0.57 9.76
N MET A 5 -24.49 -1.64 9.57
CA MET A 5 -24.33 -2.54 8.43
C MET A 5 -24.58 -1.88 7.06
N LYS A 6 -25.16 -0.67 7.01
CA LYS A 6 -25.40 0.08 5.77
C LYS A 6 -24.26 1.03 5.40
N ASN A 7 -23.43 1.46 6.37
CA ASN A 7 -22.42 2.51 6.16
C ASN A 7 -20.97 2.09 6.46
N TYR A 8 -20.76 0.85 6.90
CA TYR A 8 -19.45 0.27 7.16
C TYR A 8 -18.80 -0.27 5.88
N LYS A 9 -17.49 -0.06 5.75
CA LYS A 9 -16.61 -0.74 4.79
C LYS A 9 -15.50 -1.47 5.53
N GLY A 10 -15.21 -2.70 5.10
CA GLY A 10 -14.14 -3.53 5.67
C GLY A 10 -12.80 -3.29 4.97
N TYR A 11 -11.73 -3.12 5.75
CA TYR A 11 -10.35 -3.12 5.28
C TYR A 11 -9.46 -3.76 6.35
N GLU A 12 -8.60 -4.72 5.99
CA GLU A 12 -7.74 -5.45 6.93
C GLU A 12 -8.47 -5.98 8.19
N LYS A 13 -9.66 -6.56 7.99
CA LYS A 13 -10.53 -7.07 9.06
C LYS A 13 -11.01 -6.00 10.07
N LYS A 14 -10.85 -4.71 9.77
CA LYS A 14 -11.31 -3.58 10.57
C LYS A 14 -12.44 -2.80 9.88
N PRO A 15 -13.41 -2.25 10.65
CA PRO A 15 -14.48 -1.44 10.11
C PRO A 15 -14.13 0.05 9.98
N TYR A 16 -14.48 0.63 8.83
CA TYR A 16 -14.27 2.05 8.51
C TYR A 16 -15.54 2.71 8.00
N CYS A 17 -15.68 4.02 8.24
CA CYS A 17 -16.66 4.86 7.54
C CYS A 17 -16.12 5.27 6.17
N ASN A 18 -16.98 5.80 5.30
CA ASN A 18 -16.58 6.27 3.97
C ASN A 18 -15.44 7.29 3.97
N ALA A 19 -15.41 8.21 4.95
CA ALA A 19 -14.39 9.25 5.05
C ALA A 19 -13.01 8.71 5.45
N HIS A 20 -12.96 7.63 6.22
CA HIS A 20 -11.73 7.03 6.75
C HIS A 20 -11.37 5.69 6.10
N TYR A 21 -12.04 5.33 5.01
CA TYR A 21 -11.71 4.12 4.28
C TYR A 21 -10.34 4.30 3.60
N PRO A 22 -9.33 3.46 3.91
CA PRO A 22 -8.00 3.58 3.32
C PRO A 22 -8.09 3.50 1.78
N LYS A 23 -7.53 4.50 1.10
CA LYS A 23 -7.40 4.51 -0.36
C LYS A 23 -5.96 4.19 -0.70
N GLN A 24 -5.73 3.07 -1.39
CA GLN A 24 -4.42 2.76 -1.93
C GLN A 24 -4.21 3.63 -3.18
N SER A 25 -3.25 4.54 -3.09
CA SER A 25 -2.74 5.28 -4.23
C SER A 25 -1.30 4.87 -4.46
N PHE A 26 -0.90 4.75 -5.72
CA PHE A 26 0.50 4.52 -6.06
C PHE A 26 1.31 5.70 -5.50
N THR A 27 2.25 5.39 -4.62
CA THR A 27 3.23 6.35 -4.13
C THR A 27 4.56 6.00 -4.78
N MET A 28 5.29 7.01 -5.24
CA MET A 28 6.66 6.80 -5.70
C MET A 28 7.50 6.45 -4.47
N VAL A 29 8.12 5.28 -4.47
CA VAL A 29 9.16 4.94 -3.50
C VAL A 29 10.43 5.63 -3.95
N ALA A 30 11.11 6.35 -3.06
CA ALA A 30 12.37 6.99 -3.39
C ALA A 30 13.44 5.93 -3.73
N ASP A 31 14.27 6.23 -4.74
CA ASP A 31 15.43 5.40 -5.06
C ASP A 31 16.48 5.59 -3.96
N THR A 32 16.46 4.70 -2.97
CA THR A 32 17.54 4.61 -1.98
C THR A 32 18.78 3.98 -2.63
N PRO A 33 19.98 4.24 -2.11
CA PRO A 33 21.19 3.54 -2.56
C PRO A 33 21.05 2.01 -2.52
N GLU A 34 20.29 1.50 -1.55
CA GLU A 34 19.99 0.08 -1.41
C GLU A 34 19.07 -0.45 -2.52
N ASN A 35 18.03 0.31 -2.90
CA ASN A 35 17.15 -0.05 -4.01
C ASN A 35 17.93 -0.13 -5.34
N LEU A 36 18.85 0.80 -5.58
CA LEU A 36 19.72 0.81 -6.76
C LEU A 36 20.66 -0.40 -6.78
N ARG A 37 21.27 -0.73 -5.64
CA ARG A 37 22.12 -1.92 -5.48
C ARG A 37 21.35 -3.21 -5.80
N LEU A 38 20.14 -3.34 -5.26
CA LEU A 38 19.29 -4.52 -5.50
C LEU A 38 18.90 -4.66 -6.98
N LYS A 39 18.60 -3.54 -7.64
CA LYS A 39 18.31 -3.50 -9.07
C LYS A 39 19.49 -4.01 -9.90
N GLN A 40 20.69 -3.47 -9.68
CA GLN A 40 21.91 -3.91 -10.37
C GLN A 40 22.17 -5.40 -10.15
N GLN A 41 22.00 -5.88 -8.91
CA GLN A 41 22.15 -7.30 -8.59
C GLN A 41 21.14 -8.16 -9.35
N SER A 42 19.87 -7.75 -9.43
CA SER A 42 18.83 -8.48 -10.16
C SER A 42 19.12 -8.54 -11.67
N GLU A 43 19.67 -7.48 -12.25
CA GLU A 43 20.04 -7.43 -13.66
C GLU A 43 21.18 -8.40 -13.99
N LEU A 44 22.19 -8.49 -13.11
CA LEU A 44 23.32 -9.41 -13.27
C LEU A 44 22.92 -10.89 -13.13
N GLN A 45 21.93 -11.18 -12.29
CA GLN A 45 21.46 -12.56 -12.03
C GLN A 45 20.44 -13.06 -13.06
N SER A 46 20.00 -12.21 -13.97
CA SER A 46 19.02 -12.57 -15.00
C SER A 46 19.66 -12.99 -16.34
N GLN A 47 20.99 -13.18 -16.37
CA GLN A 47 21.73 -13.79 -17.49
C GLN A 47 21.79 -15.32 -17.33
#